data_AF-A0A0D0A9B9-F1
#
_entry.id   AF-A0A0D0A9B9-F1
#
_cell.length_a   1.000
_cell.length_b   1.000
_cell.length_c   1.000
_cell.angle_alpha   90.00
_cell.angle_beta   90.00
_cell.angle_gamma   90.00
#
_symmetry.space_group_name_H-M   'P 1'
#
loop_
_entity.id
_entity.type
_entity.pdbx_description
1 polymer ?
#
loop_
_entity_poly.entity_id
_entity_poly.type
_entity_poly.pdbx_seq_one_letter_code
_entity_poly.pdbx_strand_id
1 'polypeptide(L)' 'KGLVKNARLIVQQLHRRYVEVRVINNRTGQLGDTQCIPRIRFEFTPPRASLTVHRLRFPLRLAYATTFNGCQ' A
#
# COMPACT_ATOMS: atom_id res chain seq x y z
N LYS A 1 -7.42 14.85 -2.65
CA LYS A 1 -7.96 13.50 -2.34
C LYS A 1 -6.78 12.53 -2.39
N GLY A 2 -6.53 11.75 -1.33
CA GLY A 2 -5.34 10.90 -1.26
C GLY A 2 -5.62 9.55 -0.62
N LEU A 3 -4.81 8.55 -0.96
CA LEU A 3 -4.81 7.24 -0.30
C LEU A 3 -4.27 7.40 1.11
N VAL A 4 -4.97 6.83 2.08
CA VAL A 4 -4.56 6.78 3.48
C VAL A 4 -4.01 5.41 3.84
N LYS A 5 -3.20 5.33 4.90
CA LYS A 5 -2.75 4.06 5.47
C LYS A 5 -3.97 3.18 5.77
N ASN A 6 -3.85 1.87 5.50
CA ASN A 6 -4.87 0.85 5.75
C ASN A 6 -6.17 1.00 4.92
N ALA A 7 -6.21 1.87 3.90
CA ALA A 7 -7.31 1.89 2.94
C ALA A 7 -7.44 0.51 2.28
N ARG A 8 -8.67 -0.03 2.24
CA ARG A 8 -8.96 -1.30 1.57
C ARG A 8 -9.18 -1.03 0.08
N LEU A 9 -8.64 -1.90 -0.74
CA LEU A 9 -8.61 -1.72 -2.19
C LEU A 9 -8.65 -3.07 -2.90
N ILE A 10 -9.09 -3.02 -4.16
CA ILE A 10 -9.08 -4.15 -5.08
C ILE A 10 -8.08 -3.84 -6.18
N VAL A 11 -7.15 -4.77 -6.42
CA VAL A 11 -6.23 -4.70 -7.55
C VAL A 11 -7.00 -5.01 -8.83
N GLN A 12 -6.90 -4.14 -9.82
CA GLN A 12 -7.52 -4.31 -11.13
C GLN A 12 -6.52 -4.89 -12.13
N GLN A 13 -5.32 -4.29 -12.24
CA GLN A 13 -4.27 -4.68 -13.17
C GLN A 13 -2.88 -4.52 -12.55
N LEU A 14 -1.95 -5.36 -13.02
CA LEU A 14 -0.55 -5.35 -12.60
C LEU A 14 0.32 -4.87 -13.75
N HIS A 15 1.17 -3.87 -13.50
CA HIS A 15 2.15 -3.39 -14.46
C HIS A 15 3.56 -3.49 -13.87
N ARG A 16 4.57 -3.33 -14.74
CA ARG A 16 5.97 -3.44 -14.33
C ARG A 16 6.38 -2.40 -13.27
N ARG A 17 5.82 -1.19 -13.31
CA ARG A 17 6.23 -0.04 -12.47
C ARG A 17 5.17 0.47 -11.50
N TYR A 18 3.91 0.11 -11.71
CA TYR A 18 2.78 0.54 -10.91
C TYR A 18 1.70 -0.56 -10.86
N VAL A 19 0.76 -0.42 -9.95
CA VAL A 19 -0.41 -1.30 -9.81
C VAL A 19 -1.68 -0.46 -9.90
N GLU A 20 -2.64 -0.87 -10.72
CA GLU A 20 -3.95 -0.22 -10.81
C GLU A 20 -4.89 -0.79 -9.76
N VAL A 21 -5.53 0.09 -9.00
CA VAL A 21 -6.40 -0.27 -7.89
C VAL A 21 -7.66 0.56 -7.86
N ARG A 22 -8.71 0.04 -7.23
CA ARG A 22 -9.90 0.80 -6.84
C ARG A 22 -10.08 0.73 -5.34
N VAL A 23 -10.32 1.87 -4.69
CA VAL A 23 -10.53 1.94 -3.25
C VAL A 23 -11.93 1.47 -2.91
N ILE A 24 -12.06 0.62 -1.90
CA ILE A 24 -13.34 0.18 -1.36
C ILE A 24 -13.78 1.21 -0.33
N ASN A 25 -14.98 1.78 -0.52
CA ASN A 25 -15.61 2.59 0.51
C ASN A 25 -16.21 1.67 1.58
N ASN A 26 -15.59 1.61 2.76
CA ASN A 26 -16.05 0.74 3.85
C ASN A 26 -17.48 1.05 4.35
N ARG A 27 -18.01 2.26 4.12
CA ARG A 27 -19.37 2.62 4.56
C ARG A 27 -20.45 2.22 3.57
N THR A 28 -20.16 2.34 2.27
CA THR A 28 -21.16 2.12 1.21
C THR A 28 -20.92 0.84 0.41
N GLY A 29 -19.77 0.18 0.59
CA GLY A 29 -19.34 -0.97 -0.21
C GLY A 29 -18.99 -0.62 -1.66
N GLN A 30 -19.17 0.64 -2.07
CA GLN A 30 -18.93 1.06 -3.45
C GLN A 30 -17.43 1.21 -3.73
N LEU A 31 -17.08 0.97 -4.99
CA LEU A 31 -15.73 1.15 -5.50
C LEU A 31 -15.56 2.58 -5.99
N GLY A 32 -14.53 3.26 -5.48
CA GLY A 32 -14.14 4.58 -5.97
C GLY A 32 -13.47 4.54 -7.34
N ASP A 33 -12.88 5.67 -7.71
CA ASP A 33 -12.13 5.85 -8.96
C ASP A 33 -10.88 4.97 -9.00
N THR A 34 -10.45 4.64 -10.22
CA THR A 34 -9.20 3.92 -10.46
C THR A 34 -8.00 4.81 -10.12
N GLN A 35 -7.04 4.24 -9.38
CA GLN A 35 -5.83 4.91 -8.96
C GLN A 35 -4.61 4.04 -9.26
N CYS A 36 -3.49 4.67 -9.60
CA CYS A 36 -2.23 4.00 -9.88
C CYS A 36 -1.28 4.14 -8.69
N ILE A 37 -0.83 3.01 -8.15
CA ILE A 37 0.11 2.98 -7.02
C ILE A 37 1.52 2.66 -7.53
N PRO A 38 2.46 3.61 -7.47
CA PRO A 38 3.86 3.35 -7.80
C PRO A 38 4.59 2.67 -6.63
N ARG A 39 5.83 2.22 -6.88
CA ARG A 39 6.74 1.85 -5.79
C ARG A 39 7.13 3.10 -5.01
N ILE A 40 7.20 3.00 -3.69
CA ILE A 40 7.74 4.04 -2.82
C ILE A 40 9.07 3.59 -2.20
N ARG A 41 9.94 4.55 -1.92
CA ARG A 41 11.24 4.35 -1.30
C ARG A 41 11.07 4.49 0.22
N PHE A 42 11.45 3.45 0.94
CA PHE A 42 11.58 3.47 2.39
C PHE A 42 13.06 3.55 2.73
N GLU A 43 13.41 4.40 3.67
CA GLU A 43 14.78 4.59 4.12
C GLU A 43 14.83 4.35 5.61
N PHE A 44 15.79 3.55 6.05
CA PHE A 44 16.05 3.35 7.47
C PHE A 44 17.50 2.96 7.69
N THR A 45 18.02 3.33 8.86
CA THR A 45 19.34 2.95 9.32
C THR A 45 19.18 1.91 10.43
N PRO A 46 19.58 0.66 10.22
CA PRO A 46 19.49 -0.36 11.25
C PRO A 46 20.33 0.04 12.49
N PRO A 47 19.87 -0.27 13.71
CA PRO A 47 20.69 -0.10 14.89
C PRO A 47 22.01 -0.87 14.73
N ARG A 48 23.14 -0.22 15.04
CA ARG A 48 24.51 -0.79 14.95
C ARG A 48 25.02 -1.02 13.53
N ALA A 49 24.41 -0.42 12.51
CA ALA A 49 24.95 -0.39 11.15
C ALA A 49 25.23 1.06 10.72
N SER A 50 26.36 1.27 10.04
CA SER A 50 26.74 2.59 9.48
C SER A 50 26.19 2.83 8.07
N LEU A 51 25.29 1.96 7.58
CA LEU A 51 24.70 2.04 6.25
C LEU A 51 23.22 2.38 6.31
N THR A 52 22.75 3.18 5.36
CA THR A 52 21.33 3.47 5.15
C THR A 52 20.76 2.48 4.14
N VAL A 53 19.71 1.77 4.53
CA VAL A 53 19.01 0.84 3.64
C VAL A 53 17.94 1.59 2.87
N HIS A 54 17.99 1.50 1.54
CA HIS A 54 16.95 2.00 0.66
C HIS A 54 16.12 0.83 0.12
N ARG A 55 14.86 0.75 0.52
CA ARG A 55 13.94 -0.31 0.10
C ARG A 55 12.83 0.26 -0.79
N LEU A 56 12.83 -0.12 -2.06
CA LEU A 56 11.74 0.19 -2.99
C LEU A 56 10.66 -0.90 -2.92
N ARG A 57 9.43 -0.53 -2.58
CA ARG A 57 8.31 -1.48 -2.52
C ARG A 57 7.00 -0.80 -2.89
N PHE A 58 6.07 -1.55 -3.48
CA PHE A 58 4.68 -1.10 -3.53
C PHE A 58 4.13 -0.98 -2.10
N PRO A 59 3.48 0.14 -1.73
CA PRO A 59 2.88 0.33 -0.41
C PRO A 59 1.57 -0.47 -0.27
N LEU A 60 1.64 -1.78 -0.52
CA LEU A 60 0.51 -2.70 -0.54
C LEU A 60 0.80 -3.95 0.30
N ARG A 61 -0.26 -4.51 0.88
CA ARG A 61 -0.27 -5.78 1.61
C ARG A 61 -1.59 -6.50 1.32
N LEU A 62 -1.55 -7.83 1.25
CA LEU A 62 -2.77 -8.63 1.21
C LEU A 62 -3.64 -8.35 2.44
N ALA A 63 -4.95 -8.26 2.21
CA ALA A 63 -5.90 -7.66 3.14
C ALA A 63 -7.14 -8.54 3.40
N TYR A 64 -7.16 -9.79 2.92
CA TYR A 64 -8.26 -10.73 3.18
C TYR A 64 -8.41 -11.05 4.67
N ALA A 65 -7.28 -11.10 5.38
CA ALA A 65 -7.22 -11.16 6.83
C ALA A 65 -6.05 -10.28 7.31
N THR A 66 -6.25 -9.55 8.41
CA THR A 66 -5.22 -8.77 9.08
C THR A 66 -5.31 -8.98 10.57
N THR A 67 -4.16 -9.14 11.24
CA THR A 67 -4.12 -9.20 12.71
C THR A 67 -4.47 -7.84 13.31
N PHE A 68 -4.92 -7.82 14.57
CA PHE A 68 -5.31 -6.60 15.28
C PHE A 68 -4.22 -5.52 15.23
N ASN A 69 -2.97 -5.88 15.55
CA ASN A 69 -1.82 -4.97 15.49
C ASN A 69 -1.52 -4.46 14.07
N GLY A 70 -1.92 -5.19 13.03
CA GLY A 70 -1.70 -4.82 11.64
C GLY A 70 -2.72 -3.83 11.09
N CYS A 71 -3.90 -3.72 11.70
CA CYS A 71 -4.97 -2.81 11.28
C CYS A 71 -5.18 -1.60 12.20
N GLN A 72 -4.52 -1.56 13.36
CA GLN A 72 -4.44 -0.39 14.25
C GLN A 72 -3.58 0.73 13.62
#